data_AF-A0A2D0HE40-F1
#
_entry.id   AF-A0A2D0HE40-F1
#
_cell.length_a   1.000
_cell.length_b   1.000
_cell.length_c   1.000
_cell.angle_alpha   90.00
_cell.angle_beta   90.00
_cell.angle_gamma   90.00
#
_symmetry.space_group_name_H-M   'P 1'
#
loop_
_entity.id
_entity.type
_entity.pdbx_description
1 polymer ?
#
loop_
_entity_poly.entity_id
_entity_poly.type
_entity_poly.pdbx_seq_one_letter_code
_entity_poly.pdbx_strand_id
1 'polypeptide(L)'
;MKIDKNLNGIIDELTTYLYDVNGKLSTQRVDKNNDGSIDESTNYSYDEGGRLTAEVLDKNNDRKVDQVTSYNYDTSGKLITEDIDSNTDGTTDAVVSYLYNQQGQLTSQTTEDKTVVGKCLWGGKGNDKLTGDAGNDKIVGKNGNDLLFGKAGNDKLIGGNGNDKLVGGAGGDSLTGGCGVDTFVYTSLSDSLLSKRDAIEDLKIGEDKIDSIHAVSAADLVQLGAVVSLNFADVQTVLTSSDFLAKGAATFTLGTGTQQQTFLALNDDVNGFSALTDAVVEITGYKGNLANLAVV
;
A
#
# COMPACT_ATOMS: atom_id res chain seq x y z
N MET A 1 29.85 19.92 -18.53
CA MET A 1 30.65 18.84 -17.91
C MET A 1 31.00 17.84 -18.99
N LYS A 2 32.25 17.37 -19.04
CA LYS A 2 32.71 16.36 -20.00
C LYS A 2 33.07 15.10 -19.20
N ILE A 3 32.56 13.95 -19.61
CA ILE A 3 32.81 12.68 -18.94
C ILE A 3 33.45 11.72 -19.94
N ASP A 4 34.60 11.18 -19.56
CA ASP A 4 35.26 10.05 -20.21
C ASP A 4 35.18 8.88 -19.21
N LYS A 5 34.24 7.97 -19.45
CA LYS A 5 33.89 6.87 -18.53
C LYS A 5 34.93 5.76 -18.56
N ASN A 6 35.66 5.61 -19.67
CA ASN A 6 36.63 4.54 -19.88
C ASN A 6 38.10 5.03 -19.90
N LEU A 7 38.32 6.33 -19.69
CA LEU A 7 39.62 7.01 -19.64
C LEU A 7 40.47 6.81 -20.91
N ASN A 8 39.82 6.67 -22.07
CA ASN A 8 40.50 6.49 -23.36
C ASN A 8 40.86 7.81 -24.06
N GLY A 9 40.49 8.95 -23.48
CA GLY A 9 40.70 10.30 -24.02
C GLY A 9 39.60 10.78 -24.97
N ILE A 10 38.56 9.98 -25.21
CA ILE A 10 37.35 10.33 -25.96
C ILE A 10 36.25 10.62 -24.93
N ILE A 11 35.50 11.70 -25.16
CA ILE A 11 34.39 12.06 -24.30
C ILE A 11 33.22 11.14 -24.64
N ASP A 12 32.68 10.43 -23.64
CA ASP A 12 31.51 9.56 -23.78
C ASP A 12 30.20 10.32 -23.53
N GLU A 13 30.26 11.41 -22.76
CA GLU A 13 29.07 12.18 -22.42
C GLU A 13 29.41 13.67 -22.24
N LEU A 14 28.59 14.53 -22.84
CA LEU A 14 28.68 15.98 -22.70
C LEU A 14 27.38 16.53 -22.09
N THR A 15 27.50 17.10 -20.90
CA THR A 15 26.39 17.82 -20.25
C THR A 15 26.56 19.32 -20.40
N THR A 16 25.56 20.01 -20.93
CA THR A 16 25.52 21.47 -21.06
C THR A 16 24.48 22.05 -20.12
N TYR A 17 24.84 23.09 -19.37
CA TYR A 17 23.98 23.82 -18.45
C TYR A 17 23.75 25.23 -18.97
N LEU A 18 22.49 25.60 -19.19
CA LEU A 18 22.09 26.92 -19.64
C LEU A 18 21.42 27.64 -18.47
N TYR A 19 21.80 28.89 -18.25
CA TYR A 19 21.27 29.71 -17.16
C TYR A 19 20.43 30.85 -17.72
N ASP A 20 19.38 31.22 -16.99
CA ASP A 20 18.55 32.39 -17.30
C ASP A 20 19.30 33.71 -17.00
N VAL A 21 18.65 34.84 -17.31
CA VAL A 21 19.20 36.19 -17.07
C VAL A 21 19.47 36.50 -15.60
N ASN A 22 18.87 35.73 -14.68
CA ASN A 22 19.03 35.87 -13.24
C ASN A 22 20.06 34.86 -12.66
N GLY A 23 20.70 34.06 -13.51
CA GLY A 23 21.71 33.07 -13.12
C GLY A 23 21.12 31.77 -12.56
N LYS A 24 19.83 31.51 -12.71
CA LYS A 24 19.23 30.21 -12.37
C LYS A 24 19.37 29.24 -13.52
N LEU A 25 19.52 27.94 -13.22
CA LEU A 25 19.63 26.91 -14.25
C LEU A 25 18.30 26.83 -15.01
N SER A 26 18.27 27.16 -16.29
CA SER A 26 17.06 27.10 -17.11
C SER A 26 16.93 25.77 -17.85
N THR A 27 18.03 25.22 -18.34
CA THR A 27 18.02 23.97 -19.11
C THR A 27 19.31 23.18 -18.87
N GLN A 28 19.17 21.88 -18.67
CA GLN A 28 20.23 20.90 -18.76
C GLN A 28 20.05 20.10 -20.05
N ARG A 29 21.15 19.84 -20.77
CA ARG A 29 21.15 19.00 -21.98
C ARG A 29 22.26 17.97 -21.88
N VAL A 30 21.98 16.73 -22.25
CA VAL A 30 22.92 15.61 -22.24
C VAL A 30 23.03 15.04 -23.64
N ASP A 31 24.26 14.93 -24.12
CA ASP A 31 24.66 14.20 -25.34
C ASP A 31 25.38 12.92 -24.87
N LYS A 32 24.70 11.78 -25.01
CA LYS A 32 25.06 10.44 -24.52
C LYS A 32 25.83 9.66 -25.59
N ASN A 33 26.92 10.22 -26.07
CA ASN A 33 27.97 9.61 -26.90
C ASN A 33 28.89 10.69 -27.49
N ASN A 34 28.60 11.97 -27.20
CA ASN A 34 29.30 13.14 -27.69
C ASN A 34 29.32 13.18 -29.23
N ASP A 35 28.21 12.78 -29.87
CA ASP A 35 28.03 12.81 -31.34
C ASP A 35 27.54 14.18 -31.87
N GLY A 36 27.24 15.10 -30.96
CA GLY A 36 26.73 16.44 -31.26
C GLY A 36 25.21 16.54 -31.25
N SER A 37 24.51 15.42 -31.07
CA SER A 37 23.06 15.37 -30.88
C SER A 37 22.75 15.33 -29.39
N ILE A 38 21.71 16.04 -28.98
CA ILE A 38 21.22 15.95 -27.61
C ILE A 38 20.28 14.75 -27.54
N ASP A 39 20.49 13.88 -26.56
CA ASP A 39 19.65 12.71 -26.28
C ASP A 39 18.63 13.00 -25.19
N GLU A 40 18.99 13.83 -24.22
CA GLU A 40 18.14 14.14 -23.06
C GLU A 40 18.18 15.62 -22.74
N SER A 41 17.02 16.19 -22.41
CA SER A 41 16.92 17.58 -21.98
C SER A 41 15.96 17.75 -20.81
N THR A 42 16.35 18.59 -19.85
CA THR A 42 15.53 18.95 -18.70
C THR A 42 15.39 20.46 -18.65
N ASN A 43 14.16 20.96 -18.58
CA ASN A 43 13.88 22.38 -18.37
C ASN A 43 13.41 22.61 -16.93
N TYR A 44 13.87 23.71 -16.34
CA TYR A 44 13.61 24.06 -14.95
C TYR A 44 12.80 25.35 -14.87
N SER A 45 11.75 25.35 -14.06
CA SER A 45 10.92 26.53 -13.81
C SER A 45 11.01 26.95 -12.36
N TYR A 46 10.93 28.25 -12.08
CA TYR A 46 11.03 28.78 -10.73
C TYR A 46 9.91 29.78 -10.42
N ASP A 47 9.55 29.88 -9.14
CA ASP A 47 8.66 30.92 -8.67
C ASP A 47 9.38 32.29 -8.56
N GLU A 48 8.59 33.33 -8.26
CA GLU A 48 9.08 34.69 -8.00
C GLU A 48 10.09 34.75 -6.85
N GLY A 49 9.98 33.83 -5.88
CA GLY A 49 10.81 33.76 -4.69
C GLY A 49 12.17 33.07 -4.89
N GLY A 50 12.43 32.45 -6.04
CA GLY A 50 13.69 31.73 -6.24
C GLY A 50 13.58 30.22 -6.36
N ARG A 51 12.48 29.63 -5.90
CA ARG A 51 12.35 28.19 -5.63
C ARG A 51 11.98 27.44 -6.90
N LEU A 52 12.54 26.25 -7.06
CA LEU A 52 12.24 25.37 -8.19
C LEU A 52 10.77 24.95 -8.10
N THR A 53 10.02 25.03 -9.19
CA THR A 53 8.57 24.71 -9.21
C THR A 53 8.26 23.57 -10.15
N ALA A 54 9.07 23.37 -11.19
CA ALA A 54 8.93 22.24 -12.08
C ALA A 54 10.25 21.84 -12.73
N GLU A 55 10.40 20.55 -12.97
CA GLU A 55 11.36 19.93 -13.89
C GLU A 55 10.57 19.26 -15.02
N VAL A 56 10.92 19.56 -16.26
CA VAL A 56 10.28 19.03 -17.47
C VAL A 56 11.33 18.29 -18.28
N LEU A 57 11.26 16.97 -18.26
CA LEU A 57 12.24 16.05 -18.83
C LEU A 57 11.74 15.47 -20.15
N ASP A 58 12.59 15.55 -21.16
CA ASP A 58 12.50 14.84 -22.44
C ASP A 58 13.73 13.91 -22.51
N LYS A 59 13.52 12.60 -22.35
CA LYS A 59 14.55 11.57 -22.18
C LYS A 59 15.18 11.14 -23.50
N ASN A 60 14.53 11.41 -24.62
CA ASN A 60 14.95 10.99 -25.96
C ASN A 60 15.10 12.16 -26.95
N ASN A 61 14.90 13.39 -26.47
CA ASN A 61 14.95 14.65 -27.20
C ASN A 61 14.07 14.65 -28.47
N ASP A 62 12.95 13.92 -28.45
CA ASP A 62 11.99 13.86 -29.56
C ASP A 62 11.01 15.06 -29.56
N ARG A 63 11.22 16.00 -28.63
CA ARG A 63 10.40 17.19 -28.37
C ARG A 63 9.04 16.87 -27.77
N LYS A 64 8.84 15.67 -27.26
CA LYS A 64 7.75 15.34 -26.36
C LYS A 64 8.31 15.23 -24.95
N VAL A 65 7.54 15.74 -24.01
CA VAL A 65 7.89 15.60 -22.61
C VAL A 65 7.60 14.16 -22.22
N ASP A 66 8.56 13.52 -21.54
CA ASP A 66 8.41 12.18 -20.98
C ASP A 66 8.04 12.25 -19.50
N GLN A 67 8.45 13.29 -18.79
CA GLN A 67 8.15 13.42 -17.36
C GLN A 67 8.07 14.87 -16.93
N VAL A 68 7.11 15.19 -16.07
CA VAL A 68 7.01 16.46 -15.36
C VAL A 68 7.05 16.18 -13.86
N THR A 69 8.00 16.79 -13.15
CA THR A 69 8.03 16.80 -11.68
C THR A 69 7.67 18.21 -11.21
N SER A 70 6.61 18.36 -10.42
CA SER A 70 6.18 19.63 -9.82
C SER A 70 6.53 19.68 -8.34
N TYR A 71 7.08 20.81 -7.87
CA TYR A 71 7.56 20.98 -6.50
C TYR A 71 6.64 21.92 -5.72
N ASN A 72 6.00 21.40 -4.68
CA ASN A 72 5.04 22.14 -3.85
C ASN A 72 5.64 22.50 -2.49
N TYR A 73 5.44 23.76 -2.07
CA TYR A 73 6.00 24.29 -0.83
C TYR A 73 4.90 24.73 0.13
N ASP A 74 5.14 24.59 1.43
CA ASP A 74 4.29 25.20 2.45
C ASP A 74 4.45 26.73 2.52
N THR A 75 3.64 27.37 3.37
CA THR A 75 3.68 28.83 3.57
C THR A 75 4.99 29.33 4.18
N SER A 76 5.79 28.46 4.79
CA SER A 76 7.13 28.78 5.30
C SER A 76 8.22 28.65 4.23
N GLY A 77 7.85 28.09 3.07
CA GLY A 77 8.71 27.88 1.92
C GLY A 77 9.48 26.58 1.92
N LYS A 78 8.98 25.59 2.65
CA LYS A 78 9.56 24.26 2.73
C LYS A 78 8.91 23.30 1.75
N LEU A 79 9.70 22.49 1.06
CA LEU A 79 9.19 21.50 0.12
C LEU A 79 8.35 20.48 0.88
N ILE A 80 7.08 20.32 0.50
CA ILE A 80 6.16 19.37 1.13
C ILE A 80 5.84 18.20 0.21
N THR A 81 5.74 18.44 -1.10
CA THR A 81 5.57 17.35 -2.08
C THR A 81 6.32 17.57 -3.38
N GLU A 82 6.69 16.47 -4.02
CA GLU A 82 7.04 16.38 -5.44
C GLU A 82 5.97 15.55 -6.14
N ASP A 83 5.24 16.15 -7.06
CA ASP A 83 4.21 15.50 -7.86
C ASP A 83 4.81 15.15 -9.23
N ILE A 84 4.98 13.86 -9.50
CA ILE A 84 5.61 13.32 -10.71
C ILE A 84 4.52 12.80 -11.65
N ASP A 85 4.49 13.30 -12.87
CA ASP A 85 3.72 12.79 -14.00
C ASP A 85 4.73 12.20 -15.00
N SER A 86 4.80 10.88 -15.11
CA SER A 86 5.82 10.13 -15.86
C SER A 86 5.40 9.77 -17.29
N ASN A 87 4.19 10.17 -17.70
CA ASN A 87 3.67 9.92 -19.04
C ASN A 87 3.09 11.19 -19.70
N THR A 88 3.01 12.29 -18.96
CA THR A 88 2.54 13.62 -19.34
C THR A 88 1.08 13.69 -19.75
N ASP A 89 0.24 12.80 -19.21
CA ASP A 89 -1.20 12.79 -19.45
C ASP A 89 -1.96 13.83 -18.60
N GLY A 90 -1.25 14.56 -17.74
CA GLY A 90 -1.80 15.58 -16.85
C GLY A 90 -2.31 15.02 -15.54
N THR A 91 -2.11 13.74 -15.27
CA THR A 91 -2.37 13.10 -13.98
C THR A 91 -1.06 12.80 -13.27
N THR A 92 -1.05 12.98 -11.96
CA THR A 92 0.14 12.68 -11.15
C THR A 92 0.25 11.18 -10.96
N ASP A 93 1.35 10.61 -11.44
CA ASP A 93 1.74 9.20 -11.36
C ASP A 93 2.47 8.85 -10.06
N ALA A 94 3.14 9.79 -9.41
CA ALA A 94 3.72 9.55 -8.10
C ALA A 94 3.80 10.83 -7.27
N VAL A 95 3.68 10.73 -5.94
CA VAL A 95 3.86 11.85 -5.02
C VAL A 95 4.90 11.50 -3.98
N VAL A 96 6.02 12.23 -3.95
CA VAL A 96 6.98 12.17 -2.85
C VAL A 96 6.58 13.21 -1.81
N SER A 97 6.20 12.79 -0.61
CA SER A 97 5.83 13.68 0.50
C SER A 97 6.95 13.81 1.53
N TYR A 98 7.13 15.02 2.05
CA TYR A 98 8.13 15.36 3.06
C TYR A 98 7.48 15.90 4.33
N LEU A 99 7.70 15.24 5.47
CA LEU A 99 7.20 15.67 6.77
C LEU A 99 8.35 16.14 7.65
N TYR A 100 8.11 17.19 8.42
CA TYR A 100 9.11 17.79 9.28
C TYR A 100 8.58 18.04 10.69
N ASN A 101 9.48 18.01 11.67
CA ASN A 101 9.14 18.39 13.04
C ASN A 101 9.06 19.93 13.21
N GLN A 102 8.67 20.34 14.41
CA GLN A 102 8.54 21.76 14.79
C GLN A 102 9.86 22.54 14.75
N GLN A 103 11.01 21.85 14.78
CA GLN A 103 12.35 22.43 14.63
C GLN A 103 12.80 22.50 13.17
N GLY A 104 11.98 22.05 12.24
CA GLY A 104 12.26 22.06 10.81
C GLY A 104 13.15 20.92 10.31
N GLN A 105 13.39 19.88 11.11
CA GLN A 105 14.13 18.69 10.67
C GLN A 105 13.20 17.69 9.98
N LEU A 106 13.67 17.04 8.90
CA LEU A 106 12.92 16.01 8.17
C LEU A 106 12.70 14.79 9.08
N THR A 107 11.45 14.34 9.18
CA THR A 107 11.04 13.19 9.98
C THR A 107 10.50 12.05 9.14
N SER A 108 10.00 12.31 7.92
CA SER A 108 9.50 11.28 7.02
C SER A 108 9.62 11.72 5.57
N GLN A 109 9.99 10.77 4.70
CA GLN A 109 9.90 10.90 3.25
C GLN A 109 9.21 9.63 2.73
N THR A 110 8.09 9.80 2.02
CA THR A 110 7.29 8.69 1.50
C THR A 110 6.97 8.93 0.04
N THR A 111 7.01 7.89 -0.78
CA THR A 111 6.57 7.95 -2.17
C THR A 111 5.27 7.17 -2.31
N GLU A 112 4.23 7.85 -2.78
CA GLU A 112 2.96 7.25 -3.18
C GLU A 112 3.01 7.04 -4.70
N ASP A 113 2.99 5.79 -5.15
CA ASP A 113 2.85 5.46 -6.58
C ASP A 113 1.37 5.49 -6.95
N LYS A 114 0.98 6.47 -7.76
CA LYS A 114 -0.36 6.70 -8.29
C LYS A 114 -0.54 6.14 -9.70
N THR A 115 0.49 5.54 -10.32
CA THR A 115 0.33 4.82 -11.60
C THR A 115 -0.60 3.61 -11.45
N VAL A 116 -0.74 3.11 -10.23
CA VAL A 116 -1.68 2.06 -9.85
C VAL A 116 -2.90 2.69 -9.15
N VAL A 117 -3.66 3.49 -9.91
CA VAL A 117 -4.92 4.06 -9.40
C VAL A 117 -5.90 2.93 -9.13
N GLY A 118 -6.30 2.77 -7.88
CA GLY A 118 -7.35 1.82 -7.52
C GLY A 118 -8.68 2.15 -8.21
N LYS A 119 -9.38 1.12 -8.65
CA LYS A 119 -10.71 1.21 -9.26
C LYS A 119 -11.77 1.49 -8.22
N CYS A 120 -12.87 2.09 -8.67
CA CYS A 120 -14.13 2.08 -7.94
C CYS A 120 -15.14 1.20 -8.70
N LEU A 121 -15.52 0.06 -8.12
CA LEU A 121 -16.40 -0.94 -8.72
C LEU A 121 -17.71 -1.05 -7.93
N TRP A 122 -18.83 -1.19 -8.65
CA TRP A 122 -20.16 -1.38 -8.06
C TRP A 122 -20.92 -2.48 -8.79
N GLY A 123 -21.36 -3.53 -8.08
CA GLY A 123 -22.12 -4.65 -8.63
C GLY A 123 -23.55 -4.29 -8.97
N GLY A 124 -24.30 -3.82 -7.97
CA GLY A 124 -25.66 -3.30 -8.18
C GLY A 124 -26.74 -4.21 -7.61
N LYS A 125 -27.38 -4.99 -8.47
CA LYS A 125 -28.45 -5.92 -8.11
C LYS A 125 -28.12 -7.28 -8.71
N GLY A 126 -28.35 -8.33 -7.93
CA GLY A 126 -28.07 -9.69 -8.35
C GLY A 126 -26.66 -10.10 -7.91
N ASN A 127 -26.30 -11.35 -8.20
CA ASN A 127 -25.03 -11.89 -7.76
C ASN A 127 -23.92 -11.43 -8.71
N ASP A 128 -23.00 -10.62 -8.23
CA ASP A 128 -21.94 -9.99 -8.99
C ASP A 128 -20.57 -10.63 -8.71
N LYS A 129 -19.70 -10.59 -9.72
CA LYS A 129 -18.27 -10.91 -9.55
C LYS A 129 -17.46 -9.68 -9.91
N LEU A 130 -16.83 -9.07 -8.91
CA LEU A 130 -16.05 -7.84 -9.06
C LEU A 130 -14.58 -8.12 -8.77
N THR A 131 -13.69 -7.50 -9.54
CA THR A 131 -12.26 -7.77 -9.45
C THR A 131 -11.47 -6.48 -9.69
N GLY A 132 -10.69 -6.09 -8.69
CA GLY A 132 -9.73 -5.00 -8.71
C GLY A 132 -8.49 -5.30 -9.56
N ASP A 133 -7.42 -4.52 -9.36
CA ASP A 133 -6.13 -4.68 -10.00
C ASP A 133 -4.95 -4.75 -9.04
N ALA A 134 -4.01 -3.82 -9.07
CA ALA A 134 -2.85 -3.84 -8.16
C ALA A 134 -2.79 -2.55 -7.32
N GLY A 135 -3.78 -1.68 -7.48
CA GLY A 135 -3.91 -0.40 -6.80
C GLY A 135 -4.88 -0.50 -5.64
N ASN A 136 -5.06 0.60 -4.91
CA ASN A 136 -5.94 0.64 -3.73
C ASN A 136 -7.42 0.73 -4.15
N ASP A 137 -8.03 -0.41 -4.48
CA ASP A 137 -9.37 -0.52 -5.04
C ASP A 137 -10.48 -0.27 -4.00
N LYS A 138 -11.61 0.24 -4.47
CA LYS A 138 -12.88 0.28 -3.73
C LYS A 138 -13.92 -0.55 -4.47
N ILE A 139 -14.34 -1.65 -3.87
CA ILE A 139 -15.25 -2.61 -4.48
C ILE A 139 -16.51 -2.74 -3.62
N VAL A 140 -17.68 -2.56 -4.23
CA VAL A 140 -18.98 -2.61 -3.53
C VAL A 140 -19.96 -3.53 -4.26
N GLY A 141 -20.32 -4.67 -3.66
CA GLY A 141 -21.24 -5.66 -4.24
C GLY A 141 -22.68 -5.14 -4.36
N LYS A 142 -23.23 -4.63 -3.24
CA LYS A 142 -24.59 -4.10 -3.04
C LYS A 142 -25.65 -5.14 -2.72
N ASN A 143 -26.38 -5.70 -3.68
CA ASN A 143 -27.44 -6.68 -3.36
C ASN A 143 -27.22 -7.94 -4.17
N GLY A 144 -27.21 -9.09 -3.52
CA GLY A 144 -26.94 -10.37 -4.14
C GLY A 144 -25.85 -11.09 -3.37
N ASN A 145 -25.58 -12.34 -3.74
CA ASN A 145 -24.44 -13.06 -3.18
C ASN A 145 -23.24 -12.80 -4.08
N ASP A 146 -22.38 -11.88 -3.64
CA ASP A 146 -21.32 -11.30 -4.45
C ASP A 146 -19.98 -11.97 -4.18
N LEU A 147 -19.09 -11.88 -5.17
CA LEU A 147 -17.73 -12.38 -5.10
C LEU A 147 -16.76 -11.24 -5.43
N LEU A 148 -16.07 -10.74 -4.41
CA LEU A 148 -15.23 -9.55 -4.47
C LEU A 148 -13.75 -9.93 -4.34
N PHE A 149 -12.93 -9.46 -5.28
CA PHE A 149 -11.48 -9.66 -5.27
C PHE A 149 -10.76 -8.31 -5.33
N GLY A 150 -10.01 -7.94 -4.29
CA GLY A 150 -9.16 -6.75 -4.27
C GLY A 150 -7.92 -6.92 -5.15
N LYS A 151 -7.15 -7.98 -4.85
CA LYS A 151 -5.88 -8.43 -5.42
C LYS A 151 -4.66 -7.82 -4.74
N ALA A 152 -4.05 -6.77 -5.25
CA ALA A 152 -2.86 -6.18 -4.63
C ALA A 152 -3.15 -4.70 -4.42
N GLY A 153 -2.57 -4.12 -3.37
CA GLY A 153 -2.93 -2.78 -2.93
C GLY A 153 -3.70 -2.86 -1.62
N ASN A 154 -3.94 -1.70 -0.99
CA ASN A 154 -4.76 -1.61 0.22
C ASN A 154 -6.20 -1.34 -0.21
N ASP A 155 -7.00 -2.39 -0.26
CA ASP A 155 -8.32 -2.37 -0.86
C ASP A 155 -9.43 -2.13 0.18
N LYS A 156 -10.56 -1.61 -0.27
CA LYS A 156 -11.80 -1.55 0.49
C LYS A 156 -12.90 -2.36 -0.19
N LEU A 157 -13.24 -3.50 0.38
CA LEU A 157 -14.30 -4.40 -0.11
C LEU A 157 -15.52 -4.32 0.79
N ILE A 158 -16.69 -4.08 0.18
CA ILE A 158 -17.99 -4.02 0.86
C ILE A 158 -18.94 -4.97 0.14
N GLY A 159 -19.31 -6.08 0.78
CA GLY A 159 -20.26 -7.07 0.25
C GLY A 159 -21.64 -6.45 0.01
N GLY A 160 -22.33 -6.10 1.09
CA GLY A 160 -23.62 -5.43 1.03
C GLY A 160 -24.73 -6.29 1.61
N ASN A 161 -25.76 -6.60 0.83
CA ASN A 161 -26.84 -7.49 1.23
C ASN A 161 -26.69 -8.83 0.50
N GLY A 162 -26.67 -9.93 1.22
CA GLY A 162 -26.54 -11.27 0.66
C GLY A 162 -25.44 -12.03 1.38
N ASN A 163 -25.12 -13.22 0.89
CA ASN A 163 -24.03 -14.01 1.44
C ASN A 163 -22.81 -13.81 0.55
N ASP A 164 -21.93 -12.92 0.96
CA ASP A 164 -20.84 -12.44 0.13
C ASP A 164 -19.53 -13.19 0.40
N LYS A 165 -18.65 -13.22 -0.61
CA LYS A 165 -17.29 -13.75 -0.50
C LYS A 165 -16.28 -12.66 -0.81
N LEU A 166 -15.45 -12.31 0.15
CA LEU A 166 -14.47 -11.23 0.06
C LEU A 166 -13.06 -11.80 0.12
N VAL A 167 -12.26 -11.55 -0.91
CA VAL A 167 -10.82 -11.83 -0.98
C VAL A 167 -10.11 -10.48 -1.10
N GLY A 168 -9.47 -10.02 -0.03
CA GLY A 168 -8.67 -8.79 -0.03
C GLY A 168 -7.48 -8.95 -0.97
N GLY A 169 -6.53 -9.79 -0.56
CA GLY A 169 -5.34 -10.12 -1.33
C GLY A 169 -4.10 -9.54 -0.66
N ALA A 170 -3.09 -9.15 -1.43
CA ALA A 170 -1.85 -8.63 -0.89
C ALA A 170 -1.95 -7.14 -0.57
N GLY A 171 -1.88 -6.80 0.71
CA GLY A 171 -1.99 -5.42 1.18
C GLY A 171 -2.67 -5.37 2.53
N GLY A 172 -2.86 -4.18 3.08
CA GLY A 172 -3.67 -4.02 4.29
C GLY A 172 -5.10 -3.64 3.90
N ASP A 173 -5.99 -4.62 3.83
CA ASP A 173 -7.33 -4.45 3.28
C ASP A 173 -8.38 -4.15 4.35
N SER A 174 -9.44 -3.44 3.95
CA SER A 174 -10.65 -3.13 4.73
C SER A 174 -11.81 -3.96 4.18
N LEU A 175 -12.24 -4.96 4.93
CA LEU A 175 -13.26 -5.92 4.50
C LEU A 175 -14.54 -5.74 5.33
N THR A 176 -15.66 -5.48 4.65
CA THR A 176 -16.99 -5.35 5.27
C THR A 176 -17.93 -6.34 4.59
N GLY A 177 -18.45 -7.32 5.33
CA GLY A 177 -19.40 -8.30 4.81
C GLY A 177 -20.77 -7.67 4.51
N GLY A 178 -21.31 -6.94 5.49
CA GLY A 178 -22.64 -6.35 5.41
C GLY A 178 -23.72 -7.25 6.01
N CYS A 179 -24.91 -7.30 5.41
CA CYS A 179 -26.03 -8.12 5.88
C CYS A 179 -26.01 -9.49 5.22
N GLY A 180 -26.07 -10.55 6.02
CA GLY A 180 -26.09 -11.93 5.54
C GLY A 180 -24.98 -12.74 6.20
N VAL A 181 -24.74 -13.93 5.66
CA VAL A 181 -23.68 -14.85 6.11
C VAL A 181 -22.52 -14.73 5.16
N ASP A 182 -21.51 -13.97 5.57
CA ASP A 182 -20.40 -13.58 4.72
C ASP A 182 -19.18 -14.47 4.95
N THR A 183 -18.30 -14.58 3.95
CA THR A 183 -17.06 -15.35 4.02
C THR A 183 -15.87 -14.47 3.63
N PHE A 184 -14.95 -14.25 4.58
CA PHE A 184 -13.67 -13.59 4.37
C PHE A 184 -12.62 -14.64 4.06
N VAL A 185 -12.00 -14.56 2.88
CA VAL A 185 -11.19 -15.63 2.31
C VAL A 185 -9.72 -15.21 2.20
N TYR A 186 -8.83 -15.99 2.81
CA TYR A 186 -7.38 -15.85 2.81
C TYR A 186 -6.74 -16.98 2.01
N THR A 187 -6.44 -16.73 0.74
CA THR A 187 -5.89 -17.77 -0.17
C THR A 187 -4.40 -17.99 -0.01
N SER A 188 -3.68 -16.99 0.50
CA SER A 188 -2.30 -17.08 0.95
C SER A 188 -2.17 -16.42 2.32
N LEU A 189 -1.36 -16.97 3.21
CA LEU A 189 -1.10 -16.33 4.51
C LEU A 189 -0.16 -15.12 4.39
N SER A 190 0.48 -14.94 3.22
CA SER A 190 1.20 -13.71 2.89
C SER A 190 0.27 -12.54 2.54
N ASP A 191 -1.04 -12.77 2.42
CA ASP A 191 -2.01 -11.74 2.03
C ASP A 191 -2.10 -10.67 3.13
N SER A 192 -2.19 -11.10 4.39
CA SER A 192 -2.43 -10.22 5.55
C SER A 192 -1.28 -10.26 6.56
N LEU A 193 -0.05 -9.90 6.14
CA LEU A 193 1.12 -9.91 7.04
C LEU A 193 0.98 -8.90 8.18
N LEU A 194 1.66 -9.11 9.31
CA LEU A 194 1.57 -8.22 10.49
C LEU A 194 1.78 -6.72 10.17
N SER A 195 2.64 -6.38 9.21
CA SER A 195 2.92 -5.00 8.79
C SER A 195 1.90 -4.42 7.79
N LYS A 196 1.10 -5.28 7.17
CA LYS A 196 0.07 -4.99 6.17
C LYS A 196 -1.15 -5.86 6.44
N ARG A 197 -1.63 -5.81 7.68
CA ARG A 197 -2.71 -6.66 8.15
C ARG A 197 -4.04 -6.15 7.65
N ASP A 198 -4.91 -7.07 7.30
CA ASP A 198 -6.29 -6.78 6.98
C ASP A 198 -7.08 -6.42 8.24
N ALA A 199 -8.18 -5.73 8.01
CA ALA A 199 -9.20 -5.44 8.99
C ALA A 199 -10.56 -5.90 8.49
N ILE A 200 -11.16 -6.85 9.22
CA ILE A 200 -12.57 -7.17 9.07
C ILE A 200 -13.36 -6.18 9.95
N GLU A 201 -14.15 -5.32 9.30
CA GLU A 201 -14.80 -4.17 9.95
C GLU A 201 -16.10 -4.52 10.69
N ASP A 202 -16.76 -5.63 10.34
CA ASP A 202 -18.11 -5.94 10.81
C ASP A 202 -18.41 -7.45 11.05
N LEU A 203 -17.39 -8.24 11.39
CA LEU A 203 -17.53 -9.69 11.59
C LEU A 203 -18.68 -10.04 12.57
N LYS A 204 -19.74 -10.69 12.07
CA LYS A 204 -20.85 -11.22 12.86
C LYS A 204 -20.53 -12.62 13.37
N ILE A 205 -20.07 -12.70 14.62
CA ILE A 205 -19.77 -13.99 15.27
C ILE A 205 -21.00 -14.91 15.27
N GLY A 206 -20.81 -16.15 14.82
CA GLY A 206 -21.86 -17.17 14.72
C GLY A 206 -22.61 -17.16 13.39
N GLU A 207 -22.41 -16.13 12.56
CA GLU A 207 -22.96 -16.04 11.21
C GLU A 207 -21.81 -16.09 10.19
N ASP A 208 -20.94 -15.09 10.24
CA ASP A 208 -19.86 -14.91 9.27
C ASP A 208 -18.71 -15.90 9.48
N LYS A 209 -18.00 -16.17 8.39
CA LYS A 209 -16.97 -17.18 8.27
C LYS A 209 -15.63 -16.56 7.87
N ILE A 210 -14.54 -17.12 8.39
CA ILE A 210 -13.19 -16.82 7.93
C ILE A 210 -12.64 -18.12 7.33
N ASP A 211 -12.34 -18.09 6.04
CA ASP A 211 -11.84 -19.22 5.27
C ASP A 211 -10.35 -19.00 4.94
N SER A 212 -9.49 -19.94 5.29
CA SER A 212 -8.05 -19.85 5.05
C SER A 212 -7.48 -21.20 4.60
N ILE A 213 -6.15 -21.31 4.47
CA ILE A 213 -5.47 -22.59 4.19
C ILE A 213 -5.87 -23.68 5.21
N HIS A 214 -6.09 -23.28 6.46
CA HIS A 214 -6.68 -24.12 7.50
C HIS A 214 -8.09 -23.65 7.84
N ALA A 215 -8.96 -24.61 8.21
CA ALA A 215 -10.31 -24.30 8.66
C ALA A 215 -10.23 -23.47 9.94
N VAL A 216 -10.79 -22.26 9.91
CA VAL A 216 -10.88 -21.41 11.10
C VAL A 216 -12.22 -21.65 11.77
N SER A 217 -12.19 -22.21 12.98
CA SER A 217 -13.39 -22.53 13.75
C SER A 217 -13.18 -22.24 15.23
N ALA A 218 -14.26 -22.01 15.98
CA ALA A 218 -14.15 -21.84 17.43
C ALA A 218 -13.48 -23.03 18.15
N ALA A 219 -13.52 -24.25 17.59
CA ALA A 219 -12.86 -25.42 18.15
C ALA A 219 -11.32 -25.39 17.94
N ASP A 220 -10.92 -24.77 16.84
CA ASP A 220 -9.55 -24.74 16.34
C ASP A 220 -8.82 -23.43 16.69
N LEU A 221 -9.47 -22.52 17.41
CA LEU A 221 -8.80 -21.33 17.93
C LEU A 221 -8.06 -21.62 19.24
N VAL A 222 -6.81 -21.15 19.31
CA VAL A 222 -6.08 -20.98 20.56
C VAL A 222 -6.29 -19.56 21.07
N GLN A 223 -6.77 -19.41 22.31
CA GLN A 223 -6.86 -18.09 22.93
C GLN A 223 -5.54 -17.76 23.65
N LEU A 224 -4.86 -16.72 23.17
CA LEU A 224 -3.59 -16.24 23.71
C LEU A 224 -3.79 -14.95 24.51
N GLY A 225 -2.71 -14.54 25.19
CA GLY A 225 -2.68 -13.36 26.05
C GLY A 225 -2.70 -12.03 25.30
N ALA A 226 -2.49 -10.96 26.06
CA ALA A 226 -2.34 -9.62 25.50
C ALA A 226 -0.87 -9.34 25.12
N VAL A 227 -0.67 -8.62 24.03
CA VAL A 227 0.63 -8.09 23.61
C VAL A 227 0.76 -6.62 24.02
N VAL A 228 2.00 -6.14 24.14
CA VAL A 228 2.30 -4.75 24.52
C VAL A 228 2.22 -3.83 23.29
N SER A 229 2.63 -4.30 22.12
CA SER A 229 2.48 -3.62 20.84
C SER A 229 2.37 -4.63 19.69
N LEU A 230 2.13 -4.14 18.47
CA LEU A 230 2.05 -4.95 17.25
C LEU A 230 3.39 -5.09 16.52
N ASN A 231 4.51 -4.85 17.21
CA ASN A 231 5.80 -5.19 16.63
C ASN A 231 6.02 -6.71 16.66
N PHE A 232 6.89 -7.20 15.76
CA PHE A 232 7.16 -8.64 15.65
C PHE A 232 7.62 -9.28 16.96
N ALA A 233 8.50 -8.61 17.72
CA ALA A 233 9.03 -9.16 18.96
C ALA A 233 7.94 -9.39 20.01
N ASP A 234 7.04 -8.41 20.18
CA ASP A 234 5.94 -8.49 21.13
C ASP A 234 4.90 -9.54 20.72
N VAL A 235 4.54 -9.58 19.44
CA VAL A 235 3.58 -10.56 18.90
C VAL A 235 4.14 -11.98 18.96
N GLN A 236 5.44 -12.16 18.67
CA GLN A 236 6.10 -13.45 18.77
C GLN A 236 6.07 -13.98 20.21
N THR A 237 6.10 -13.13 21.25
CA THR A 237 6.06 -13.61 22.65
C THR A 237 4.81 -14.45 22.97
N VAL A 238 3.67 -14.15 22.34
CA VAL A 238 2.41 -14.89 22.55
C VAL A 238 2.21 -15.99 21.51
N LEU A 239 2.70 -15.81 20.28
CA LEU A 239 2.63 -16.80 19.19
C LEU A 239 3.83 -17.77 19.16
N THR A 240 4.31 -18.18 20.33
CA THR A 240 5.39 -19.18 20.51
C THR A 240 4.89 -20.57 20.90
N SER A 241 3.59 -20.73 21.13
CA SER A 241 3.04 -21.97 21.69
C SER A 241 3.00 -23.09 20.65
N SER A 242 3.32 -24.31 21.08
CA SER A 242 3.00 -25.56 20.35
C SER A 242 1.53 -25.66 19.97
N ASP A 243 0.67 -24.91 20.67
CA ASP A 243 -0.77 -24.89 20.45
C ASP A 243 -1.15 -24.13 19.18
N PHE A 244 -0.46 -23.02 18.84
CA PHE A 244 -0.68 -22.30 17.57
C PHE A 244 -0.29 -23.18 16.37
N LEU A 245 0.84 -23.91 16.49
CA LEU A 245 1.27 -24.87 15.50
C LEU A 245 0.27 -26.03 15.33
N ALA A 246 -0.32 -26.51 16.42
CA ALA A 246 -1.22 -27.67 16.39
C ALA A 246 -2.61 -27.35 15.82
N LYS A 247 -3.06 -26.10 15.89
CA LYS A 247 -4.42 -25.73 15.49
C LYS A 247 -4.52 -24.79 14.30
N GLY A 248 -3.41 -24.24 13.82
CA GLY A 248 -3.38 -23.40 12.63
C GLY A 248 -3.97 -21.99 12.80
N ALA A 249 -4.62 -21.68 13.93
CA ALA A 249 -5.21 -20.37 14.21
C ALA A 249 -5.20 -20.01 15.70
N ALA A 250 -4.92 -18.74 16.01
CA ALA A 250 -4.94 -18.23 17.38
C ALA A 250 -5.44 -16.79 17.47
N THR A 251 -6.06 -16.43 18.59
CA THR A 251 -6.45 -15.05 18.88
C THR A 251 -5.56 -14.45 19.94
N PHE A 252 -5.13 -13.20 19.77
CA PHE A 252 -4.49 -12.40 20.82
C PHE A 252 -5.12 -11.01 20.88
N THR A 253 -4.78 -10.24 21.92
CA THR A 253 -5.35 -8.90 22.12
C THR A 253 -4.28 -7.83 22.29
N LEU A 254 -4.59 -6.60 21.89
CA LEU A 254 -3.78 -5.41 22.19
C LEU A 254 -4.61 -4.45 23.04
N GLY A 255 -3.99 -3.84 24.04
CA GLY A 255 -4.65 -2.85 24.90
C GLY A 255 -5.55 -3.47 25.97
N THR A 256 -6.37 -2.64 26.61
CA THR A 256 -7.21 -3.04 27.76
C THR A 256 -8.59 -2.38 27.73
N GLY A 257 -9.57 -3.03 28.35
CA GLY A 257 -10.91 -2.47 28.55
C GLY A 257 -11.59 -2.05 27.26
N THR A 258 -12.01 -0.78 27.18
CA THR A 258 -12.73 -0.26 26.01
C THR A 258 -11.85 -0.04 24.78
N GLN A 259 -10.53 0.01 24.95
CA GLN A 259 -9.53 0.18 23.89
C GLN A 259 -8.90 -1.15 23.46
N GLN A 260 -9.43 -2.29 23.93
CA GLN A 260 -8.95 -3.59 23.52
C GLN A 260 -9.30 -3.86 22.05
N GLN A 261 -8.31 -4.33 21.30
CA GLN A 261 -8.45 -4.82 19.93
C GLN A 261 -8.17 -6.32 19.90
N THR A 262 -8.89 -7.05 19.05
CA THR A 262 -8.76 -8.51 18.88
C THR A 262 -8.11 -8.80 17.54
N PHE A 263 -7.17 -9.74 17.53
CA PHE A 263 -6.41 -10.15 16.35
C PHE A 263 -6.51 -11.65 16.19
N LEU A 264 -6.64 -12.10 14.95
CA LEU A 264 -6.58 -13.48 14.54
C LEU A 264 -5.26 -13.72 13.80
N ALA A 265 -4.42 -14.59 14.33
CA ALA A 265 -3.25 -15.10 13.63
C ALA A 265 -3.61 -16.42 12.94
N LEU A 266 -3.13 -16.60 11.71
CA LEU A 266 -3.31 -17.81 10.89
C LEU A 266 -1.93 -18.34 10.51
N ASN A 267 -1.72 -19.66 10.66
CA ASN A 267 -0.41 -20.31 10.53
C ASN A 267 -0.29 -21.16 9.25
N ASP A 268 0.90 -21.16 8.64
CA ASP A 268 1.26 -21.92 7.42
C ASP A 268 1.78 -23.36 7.68
N ASP A 269 1.59 -23.89 8.90
CA ASP A 269 2.06 -25.20 9.37
C ASP A 269 3.59 -25.38 9.46
N VAL A 270 4.41 -24.32 9.39
CA VAL A 270 5.84 -24.39 9.75
C VAL A 270 6.13 -23.83 11.15
N ASN A 271 7.38 -23.99 11.62
CA ASN A 271 7.78 -23.81 13.03
C ASN A 271 7.49 -22.38 13.58
N GLY A 272 6.33 -22.19 14.19
CA GLY A 272 5.98 -20.99 14.96
C GLY A 272 5.77 -19.74 14.09
N PHE A 273 5.37 -18.63 14.73
CA PHE A 273 4.98 -17.43 14.00
C PHE A 273 6.11 -16.75 13.21
N SER A 274 5.82 -16.49 11.94
CA SER A 274 6.65 -15.83 10.94
C SER A 274 5.93 -14.60 10.40
N ALA A 275 6.46 -13.41 10.67
CA ALA A 275 5.91 -12.16 10.11
C ALA A 275 6.04 -12.02 8.59
N LEU A 276 6.64 -13.01 7.92
CA LEU A 276 6.80 -13.04 6.46
C LEU A 276 5.87 -14.04 5.79
N THR A 277 5.33 -15.01 6.53
CA THR A 277 4.57 -16.12 5.95
C THR A 277 3.24 -16.37 6.65
N ASP A 278 3.03 -15.85 7.86
CA ASP A 278 1.78 -15.98 8.60
C ASP A 278 0.93 -14.71 8.54
N ALA A 279 -0.37 -14.91 8.43
CA ALA A 279 -1.33 -13.82 8.41
C ALA A 279 -1.72 -13.41 9.83
N VAL A 280 -1.92 -12.11 10.00
CA VAL A 280 -2.55 -11.49 11.16
C VAL A 280 -3.69 -10.63 10.64
N VAL A 281 -4.90 -10.86 11.14
CA VAL A 281 -6.11 -10.13 10.77
C VAL A 281 -6.63 -9.38 11.98
N GLU A 282 -6.95 -8.11 11.82
CA GLU A 282 -7.70 -7.33 12.81
C GLU A 282 -9.19 -7.65 12.72
N ILE A 283 -9.80 -7.99 13.86
CA ILE A 283 -11.26 -8.04 13.96
C ILE A 283 -11.71 -6.73 14.61
N THR A 284 -12.00 -5.72 13.79
CA THR A 284 -12.27 -4.36 14.25
C THR A 284 -13.55 -4.32 15.07
N GLY A 285 -13.51 -3.55 16.17
CA GLY A 285 -14.67 -3.39 17.06
C GLY A 285 -14.99 -4.61 17.93
N TYR A 286 -14.37 -5.77 17.70
CA TYR A 286 -14.59 -6.97 18.50
C TYR A 286 -13.68 -7.04 19.73
N LYS A 287 -14.25 -7.46 20.86
CA LYS A 287 -13.57 -7.55 22.16
C LYS A 287 -13.73 -8.94 22.74
N GLY A 288 -12.63 -9.67 22.85
CA GLY A 288 -12.58 -10.93 23.58
C GLY A 288 -12.31 -12.14 22.69
N ASN A 289 -12.76 -13.31 23.13
CA ASN A 289 -12.57 -14.57 22.41
C ASN A 289 -13.63 -14.69 21.31
N LEU A 290 -13.23 -15.07 20.09
CA LEU A 290 -14.12 -15.49 18.99
C LEU A 290 -14.83 -16.83 19.29
N ALA A 291 -15.33 -16.99 20.52
CA ALA A 291 -16.11 -18.13 20.95
C ALA A 291 -17.40 -18.13 20.13
N ASN A 292 -17.61 -19.20 19.36
CA ASN A 292 -18.69 -19.38 18.39
C ASN A 292 -18.45 -18.75 17.00
N LEU A 293 -17.21 -18.50 16.59
CA LEU A 293 -16.91 -18.29 15.17
C LEU A 293 -17.48 -19.44 14.33
N ALA A 294 -18.21 -19.10 13.25
CA ALA A 294 -18.87 -20.09 12.41
C ALA A 294 -17.83 -20.94 11.67
N VAL A 295 -18.15 -22.22 11.48
CA VAL A 295 -17.29 -23.16 10.76
C VAL A 295 -17.53 -23.00 9.26
N VAL A 296 -16.45 -22.98 8.48
CA VAL A 296 -16.49 -23.02 7.01
C VAL A 296 -17.21 -24.27 6.51
#